data_AF-A0A2R5L4W9-F1
#
_entry.id   AF-A0A2R5L4W9-F1
#
_cell.length_a   1.000
_cell.length_b   1.000
_cell.length_c   1.000
_cell.angle_alpha   90.00
_cell.angle_beta   90.00
_cell.angle_gamma   90.00
#
_symmetry.space_group_name_H-M   'P 1'
#
loop_
_entity.id
_entity.type
_entity.pdbx_description
1 polymer ?
#
loop_
_entity_poly.entity_id
_entity_poly.type
_entity_poly.pdbx_seq_one_letter_code
_entity_poly.pdbx_strand_id
1 'polypeptide(L)'
;LGTRYTPKEKSRDHSSSTYCISWSSLGVPVTKHGKRDKIPLVLEIRNIGELLVNLQAKFYKQEDTEHATWGTALHFIDLDCIVSASSGNVIINKESFR
;
A
#
# COMPACT_ATOMS: atom_id res chain seq x y z
N LEU A 1 -14.68 9.69 3.33
CA LEU A 1 -14.31 8.30 3.68
C LEU A 1 -13.34 7.80 2.62
N GLY A 2 -12.08 7.57 2.98
CA GLY A 2 -11.10 7.03 2.03
C GLY A 2 -11.39 5.55 1.80
N THR A 3 -11.55 5.16 0.54
CA THR A 3 -11.74 3.75 0.16
C THR A 3 -10.55 2.94 0.67
N ARG A 4 -10.82 1.96 1.55
CA ARG A 4 -9.83 0.97 1.98
C ARG A 4 -9.79 -0.14 0.95
N TYR A 5 -8.60 -0.50 0.51
CA TYR A 5 -8.41 -1.55 -0.46
C TYR A 5 -7.96 -2.82 0.25
N THR A 6 -8.74 -3.90 0.11
CA THR A 6 -8.46 -5.18 0.77
C THR A 6 -8.09 -6.23 -0.29
N PRO A 7 -6.80 -6.57 -0.42
CA PRO A 7 -6.35 -7.62 -1.31
C PRO A 7 -6.96 -8.98 -0.97
N LYS A 8 -7.12 -9.84 -1.98
CA LYS A 8 -7.62 -11.22 -1.81
C LYS A 8 -6.45 -12.20 -1.86
N GLU A 9 -6.49 -13.21 -1.01
CA GLU A 9 -5.49 -14.29 -1.04
C GLU A 9 -5.57 -15.02 -2.39
N LYS A 10 -4.41 -15.14 -3.04
CA LYS A 10 -4.24 -15.82 -4.33
C LYS A 10 -3.65 -17.22 -4.14
N SER A 11 -2.73 -17.37 -3.19
CA SER A 11 -2.04 -18.63 -2.90
C SER A 11 -1.46 -18.64 -1.50
N ARG A 12 -1.23 -19.84 -0.97
CA ARG A 12 -0.62 -20.08 0.34
C ARG A 12 0.15 -21.38 0.32
N ASP A 13 1.31 -21.37 0.95
CA ASP A 13 2.11 -22.55 1.25
C ASP A 13 2.50 -22.56 2.74
N HIS A 14 3.49 -23.38 3.11
CA HIS A 14 3.95 -23.52 4.49
C HIS A 14 4.77 -22.33 5.00
N SER A 15 5.32 -21.48 4.13
CA SER A 15 6.19 -20.36 4.50
C SER A 15 5.57 -19.00 4.21
N SER A 16 4.57 -18.92 3.34
CA SER A 16 4.06 -17.64 2.84
C SER A 16 2.59 -17.69 2.43
N SER A 17 2.00 -16.50 2.31
CA SER A 17 0.69 -16.28 1.69
C SER A 17 0.79 -15.08 0.77
N THR A 18 0.26 -15.21 -0.44
CA THR A 18 0.27 -14.15 -1.46
C THR A 18 -1.12 -13.57 -1.57
N TYR A 19 -1.24 -12.25 -1.47
CA TYR A 19 -2.48 -11.51 -1.67
C TYR A 19 -2.34 -10.61 -2.89
N CYS A 20 -3.42 -10.44 -3.64
CA CYS A 20 -3.44 -9.66 -4.87
C CYS A 20 -4.63 -8.71 -4.91
N ILE A 21 -4.42 -7.53 -5.49
CA ILE A 21 -5.46 -6.58 -5.83
C ILE A 21 -5.10 -5.88 -7.14
N SER A 22 -6.12 -5.58 -7.94
CA SER A 22 -5.99 -4.64 -9.06
C SER A 22 -6.66 -3.34 -8.68
N TRP A 23 -5.92 -2.25 -8.81
CA TRP A 23 -6.38 -0.90 -8.53
C TRP A 23 -6.00 0.02 -9.68
N SER A 24 -6.85 1.00 -9.96
CA SER A 24 -6.64 1.98 -11.03
C SER A 24 -6.80 3.39 -10.49
N SER A 25 -5.94 4.30 -10.96
CA SER A 25 -6.04 5.73 -10.69
C SER A 25 -7.08 6.44 -11.55
N LEU A 26 -7.82 5.72 -12.41
CA LEU A 26 -8.88 6.30 -13.23
C LEU A 26 -9.94 6.98 -12.35
N GLY A 27 -10.20 8.25 -12.60
CA GLY A 27 -11.14 9.06 -11.81
C GLY A 27 -10.56 9.63 -10.50
N VAL A 28 -9.30 9.34 -10.17
CA VAL A 28 -8.61 9.97 -9.03
C VAL A 28 -8.22 11.41 -9.42
N PRO A 29 -8.58 12.42 -8.61
CA PRO A 29 -8.23 13.81 -8.92
C PRO A 29 -6.73 14.04 -8.81
N VAL A 30 -6.22 14.99 -9.60
CA VAL A 30 -4.84 15.47 -9.53
C VAL A 30 -4.55 15.99 -8.12
N THR A 31 -3.44 15.54 -7.53
CA THR A 31 -3.05 15.92 -6.18
C THR A 31 -2.62 17.38 -6.15
N LYS A 32 -3.08 18.13 -5.14
CA LYS A 32 -2.71 19.54 -4.96
C LYS A 32 -1.19 19.70 -4.72
N HIS A 33 -0.65 20.83 -5.16
CA HIS A 33 0.75 21.17 -4.92
C HIS A 33 1.14 21.06 -3.44
N GLY A 34 2.33 20.52 -3.16
CA GLY A 34 2.85 20.33 -1.80
C GLY A 34 2.14 19.23 -0.98
N LYS A 35 1.22 18.46 -1.59
CA LYS A 35 0.51 17.36 -0.90
C LYS A 35 0.82 16.01 -1.54
N ARG A 36 0.61 14.97 -0.73
CA ARG A 36 0.55 13.57 -1.13
C ARG A 36 -0.75 12.99 -0.60
N ASP A 37 -1.44 12.23 -1.42
CA ASP A 37 -2.63 11.51 -1.03
C ASP A 37 -2.24 10.15 -0.44
N LYS A 38 -3.10 9.61 0.43
CA LYS A 38 -2.91 8.29 1.03
C LYS A 38 -3.79 7.27 0.33
N ILE A 39 -3.21 6.12 -0.01
CA ILE A 39 -3.91 4.95 -0.51
C ILE A 39 -3.84 3.89 0.61
N PRO A 40 -4.89 3.74 1.43
CA PRO A 40 -4.91 2.77 2.51
C PRO A 40 -5.15 1.36 1.97
N LEU A 41 -4.15 0.51 2.13
CA LEU A 41 -4.17 -0.92 1.81
C LEU A 41 -4.28 -1.70 3.13
N VAL A 42 -5.30 -2.55 3.25
CA VAL A 42 -5.54 -3.37 4.45
C VAL A 42 -5.36 -4.83 4.08
N LEU A 43 -4.38 -5.51 4.68
CA LEU A 43 -4.22 -6.95 4.56
C LEU A 43 -4.80 -7.62 5.81
N GLU A 44 -5.76 -8.52 5.60
CA GLU A 44 -6.24 -9.42 6.63
C GLU A 44 -5.34 -10.67 6.65
N ILE A 45 -4.47 -10.77 7.65
CA ILE A 45 -3.55 -11.90 7.80
C ILE A 45 -4.22 -12.96 8.65
N ARG A 46 -4.57 -14.08 8.03
CA ARG A 46 -5.31 -15.18 8.66
C ARG A 46 -4.70 -15.60 10.00
N ASN A 47 -5.54 -15.67 11.02
CA ASN A 47 -5.20 -16.06 12.40
C ASN A 47 -4.19 -15.14 13.11
N ILE A 48 -3.87 -13.97 12.55
CA ILE A 48 -2.97 -12.99 13.16
C ILE A 48 -3.73 -11.69 13.43
N GLY A 49 -4.23 -11.04 12.38
CA GLY A 49 -4.89 -9.73 12.49
C GLY A 49 -4.77 -8.92 11.22
N GLU A 50 -5.10 -7.62 11.32
CA GLU A 50 -5.00 -6.69 10.19
C GLU A 50 -3.65 -5.97 10.17
N LEU A 51 -3.12 -5.79 8.96
CA LEU A 51 -2.02 -4.88 8.65
C LEU A 51 -2.56 -3.73 7.78
N LEU A 52 -2.47 -2.50 8.27
CA LEU A 52 -2.79 -1.29 7.49
C LEU A 52 -1.50 -0.65 6.97
N VAL A 53 -1.39 -0.54 5.65
CA VAL A 53 -0.30 0.16 4.96
C VAL A 53 -0.89 1.40 4.28
N ASN A 54 -0.30 2.57 4.48
CA ASN A 54 -0.72 3.79 3.79
C ASN A 54 0.31 4.17 2.73
N LEU A 55 0.08 3.74 1.48
CA LEU A 55 0.93 4.17 0.38
C LEU A 55 0.72 5.67 0.16
N GLN A 56 1.81 6.41 -0.05
CA GLN A 56 1.74 7.83 -0.37
C GLN A 56 1.95 8.01 -1.87
N ALA A 57 0.99 8.66 -2.52
CA ALA A 57 1.03 8.89 -3.95
C ALA A 57 0.78 10.36 -4.27
N LYS A 58 1.30 10.79 -5.42
CA LYS A 58 0.95 12.08 -6.03
C LYS A 58 0.47 11.81 -7.44
N PHE A 59 -0.73 12.27 -7.74
CA PHE A 59 -1.36 12.09 -9.04
C PHE A 59 -1.17 13.35 -9.87
N TYR A 60 -0.63 13.18 -11.07
CA TYR A 60 -0.40 14.25 -12.03
C TYR A 60 -1.45 14.20 -13.14
N LYS A 61 -1.56 15.28 -13.92
CA LYS A 61 -2.37 15.27 -15.13
C LYS A 61 -1.77 14.27 -16.13
N GLN A 62 -2.60 13.67 -16.97
CA GLN A 62 -2.14 12.72 -17.99
C GLN A 62 -1.11 13.33 -18.96
N GLU A 63 -1.24 14.62 -19.23
CA GLU A 63 -0.36 15.43 -20.07
C GLU A 63 0.99 15.79 -19.40
N ASP A 64 1.13 15.57 -18.10
CA ASP A 64 2.36 15.84 -17.34
C ASP A 64 3.25 14.59 -17.30
N THR A 65 3.99 14.37 -18.38
CA THR A 65 4.88 13.21 -18.55
C THR A 65 6.21 13.36 -17.83
N GLU A 66 6.59 14.57 -17.41
CA GLU A 66 7.88 14.82 -16.76
C GLU A 66 7.79 14.49 -15.27
N HIS A 67 6.87 15.10 -14.53
CA HIS A 67 6.84 14.97 -13.07
C HIS A 67 6.51 13.56 -12.59
N ALA A 68 5.75 12.80 -13.38
CA ALA A 68 5.44 11.41 -13.09
C ALA A 68 6.66 10.48 -13.18
N THR A 69 7.72 10.90 -13.90
CA THR A 69 8.96 10.13 -14.09
C THR A 69 10.08 10.54 -13.15
N TRP A 70 9.87 11.54 -12.31
CA TRP A 70 10.87 11.98 -11.35
C TRP A 70 11.13 10.93 -10.27
N GLY A 71 12.41 10.72 -9.96
CA GLY A 71 12.86 9.78 -8.93
C GLY A 71 13.15 8.39 -9.48
N THR A 72 13.14 7.41 -8.59
CA THR A 72 13.33 6.00 -8.93
C THR A 72 11.98 5.29 -8.95
N ALA A 73 11.77 4.44 -9.94
CA ALA A 73 10.60 3.57 -9.98
C ALA A 73 10.57 2.69 -8.71
N LEU A 74 9.45 2.73 -7.98
CA LEU A 74 9.23 1.85 -6.85
C LEU A 74 8.77 0.49 -7.38
N HIS A 75 9.56 -0.55 -7.14
CA HIS A 75 9.23 -1.91 -7.54
C HIS A 75 8.57 -2.69 -6.39
N PHE A 76 9.09 -2.53 -5.18
CA PHE A 76 8.52 -3.19 -4.01
C PHE A 76 8.84 -2.45 -2.70
N ILE A 77 8.05 -2.77 -1.68
CA ILE A 77 8.19 -2.28 -0.32
C ILE A 77 8.33 -3.50 0.58
N ASP A 78 9.44 -3.60 1.29
CA ASP A 78 9.63 -4.62 2.33
C ASP A 78 9.16 -4.05 3.67
N LEU A 79 8.24 -4.75 4.33
CA LEU A 79 7.64 -4.36 5.60
C LEU A 79 7.99 -5.37 6.68
N ASP A 80 8.92 -5.03 7.56
CA ASP A 80 9.20 -5.83 8.76
C ASP A 80 8.13 -5.52 9.80
N CYS A 81 7.32 -6.52 10.14
CA CYS A 81 6.16 -6.34 11.00
C CYS A 81 6.27 -7.10 12.32
N ILE A 82 5.58 -6.62 13.35
CA ILE A 82 5.40 -7.31 14.63
C ILE A 82 3.91 -7.37 14.99
N VAL A 83 3.51 -8.39 15.74
CA VAL A 83 2.15 -8.50 16.27
C VAL A 83 2.07 -7.70 17.57
N SER A 84 1.18 -6.72 17.63
CA SER A 84 0.94 -5.93 18.82
C SER A 84 0.29 -6.78 19.91
N ALA A 85 0.98 -6.97 21.03
CA ALA A 85 0.45 -7.72 22.17
C ALA A 85 -0.82 -7.08 22.80
N SER A 86 -1.02 -5.77 22.62
CA SER A 86 -2.15 -5.04 23.20
C SER A 86 -3.39 -5.01 22.30
N SER A 87 -3.21 -4.94 20.98
CA SER A 87 -4.32 -4.79 20.03
C SER A 87 -4.58 -6.04 19.18
N GLY A 88 -3.65 -7.00 19.15
CA GLY A 88 -3.68 -8.13 18.23
C GLY A 88 -3.39 -7.76 16.77
N ASN A 89 -3.24 -6.47 16.45
CA ASN A 89 -2.99 -6.02 15.08
C ASN A 89 -1.52 -6.18 14.69
N VAL A 90 -1.28 -6.27 13.39
CA VAL A 90 0.07 -6.30 12.82
C VAL A 90 0.51 -4.87 12.58
N ILE A 91 1.64 -4.49 13.19
CA ILE A 91 2.23 -3.15 13.09
C ILE A 91 3.56 -3.21 12.36
N ILE A 92 3.83 -2.18 11.57
CA ILE A 92 5.08 -2.04 10.81
C ILE A 92 6.16 -1.51 11.75
N ASN A 93 7.26 -2.25 11.88
CA ASN A 93 8.44 -1.86 12.65
C ASN A 93 9.50 -1.18 11.75
N LYS A 94 9.64 -1.64 10.50
CA LYS A 94 10.57 -1.05 9.53
C LYS A 94 10.02 -1.16 8.11
N GLU A 95 10.28 -0.12 7.31
CA GLU A 95 9.95 -0.07 5.88
C GLU A 95 11.24 0.10 5.07
N SER A 96 11.36 -0.63 3.97
CA SER A 96 12.42 -0.44 2.98
C SER A 96 11.82 -0.35 1.58
N PHE A 97 12.23 0.66 0.81
CA PHE A 97 11.70 0.96 -0.53
C PHE A 97 12.77 0.65 -1.58
N ARG A 98 12.44 -0.14 -2.60
CA ARG A 98 13.36 -0.53 -3.67
C ARG A 98 12.73 -0.47 -5.05
#